data_AF-A0A8B6D6T0-F1
#
_entry.id   AF-A0A8B6D6T0-F1
#
_cell.length_a   1.000
_cell.length_b   1.000
_cell.length_c   1.000
_cell.angle_alpha   90.00
_cell.angle_beta   90.00
_cell.angle_gamma   90.00
#
_symmetry.space_group_name_H-M   'P 1'
#
loop_
_entity.id
_entity.type
_entity.pdbx_description
1 polymer ?
#
loop_
_entity_poly.entity_id
_entity_poly.type
_entity_poly.pdbx_seq_one_letter_code
_entity_poly.pdbx_strand_id
1 'polypeptide(L)'
;MSMSDTSRLIKESRRIVDASNDVNLNSGTLLNMILEIVTGIDSTMRRMETSMEKRLDDLKQDFLTVSARVRTLENQASDVNNKLSDCETSCQGVSNLFDQVSGQVKTNRRNINNHDTRIKKLEDNTIVRPGVPPVINSKEIESLKAAILDLQCRSMKNNLIFTGLHRVPGEDTEELLRSFLYDELRIDYRIEFGNVHRFQNKGGQQKSTDSCKIPISP
;
A
#
# COMPACT_ATOMS: atom_id res chain seq x y z
N MET A 1 22.97 -73.43 8.60
CA MET A 1 22.86 -74.82 9.09
C MET A 1 21.41 -75.09 9.41
N SER A 2 20.75 -76.03 8.71
CA SER A 2 19.41 -76.45 9.13
C SER A 2 19.56 -77.34 10.37
N MET A 3 18.64 -77.23 11.34
CA MET A 3 18.63 -78.12 12.52
C MET A 3 18.63 -79.61 12.12
N SER A 4 18.08 -79.93 10.95
CA SER A 4 18.08 -81.26 10.38
C SER A 4 19.48 -81.78 10.01
N ASP A 5 20.37 -80.94 9.47
CA ASP A 5 21.72 -81.37 9.07
C ASP A 5 22.59 -81.71 10.28
N THR A 6 22.51 -80.88 11.33
CA THR A 6 23.20 -81.11 12.61
C THR A 6 22.69 -82.38 13.28
N SER A 7 21.37 -82.58 13.30
CA SER A 7 20.77 -83.79 13.86
C SER A 7 21.22 -85.05 13.10
N ARG A 8 21.34 -84.97 11.77
CA ARG A 8 21.84 -86.08 10.94
C ARG A 8 23.30 -86.41 11.24
N LEU A 9 24.17 -85.40 11.29
CA LEU A 9 25.59 -85.59 11.61
C LEU A 9 25.80 -86.20 13.01
N ILE A 10 25.04 -85.74 14.01
CA ILE A 10 25.11 -86.29 15.37
C ILE A 10 24.66 -87.76 15.42
N LYS A 11 23.62 -88.13 14.67
CA LYS A 11 23.17 -89.53 14.56
C LYS A 11 24.22 -90.42 13.93
N GLU A 12 24.87 -89.94 12.87
CA GLU A 12 25.91 -90.72 12.19
C GLU A 12 27.17 -90.83 13.04
N SER A 13 27.55 -89.78 13.77
CA SER A 13 28.66 -89.85 14.73
C SER A 13 28.42 -90.86 15.83
N ARG A 14 27.17 -91.00 16.34
CA ARG A 14 26.81 -92.05 17.31
C ARG A 14 26.95 -93.44 16.72
N ARG A 15 26.53 -93.66 15.48
CA ARG A 15 26.68 -94.96 14.80
C ARG A 15 28.14 -95.41 14.69
N ILE A 16 29.07 -94.49 14.45
CA ILE A 16 30.51 -94.80 14.41
C ILE A 16 31.03 -95.22 15.78
N VAL A 17 30.63 -94.51 16.84
CA VAL A 17 31.02 -94.84 18.22
C VAL A 17 30.50 -96.24 18.59
N ASP A 18 29.25 -96.54 18.25
CA ASP A 18 28.66 -97.86 18.51
C ASP A 18 29.38 -98.97 17.70
N ALA A 19 29.71 -98.71 16.42
CA ALA A 19 30.44 -99.64 15.57
C ALA A 19 31.90 -99.84 15.98
N SER A 20 32.54 -98.86 16.64
CA SER A 20 33.92 -98.96 17.13
C SER A 20 34.09 -99.93 18.31
N ASN A 21 32.99 -100.27 18.99
CA ASN A 21 32.98 -101.22 20.10
C ASN A 21 32.78 -102.68 19.63
N ASP A 22 32.57 -102.93 18.33
CA ASP A 22 32.42 -104.27 17.77
C ASP A 22 33.79 -104.88 17.43
N VAL A 23 34.12 -106.00 18.09
CA VAL A 23 35.43 -106.68 18.00
C VAL A 23 35.69 -107.27 16.61
N ASN A 24 34.65 -107.43 15.78
CA ASN A 24 34.77 -108.00 14.43
C ASN A 24 34.88 -106.94 13.31
N LEU A 25 34.82 -105.65 13.63
CA LEU A 25 34.86 -104.60 12.61
C LEU A 25 36.30 -104.33 12.14
N ASN A 26 36.54 -104.47 10.83
CA ASN A 26 37.82 -104.09 10.24
C ASN A 26 38.04 -102.57 10.37
N SER A 27 39.22 -102.16 10.84
CA SER A 27 39.64 -100.75 10.95
C SER A 27 39.46 -99.95 9.66
N GLY A 28 39.58 -100.59 8.49
CA GLY A 28 39.31 -99.95 7.18
C GLY A 28 37.85 -99.48 7.02
N THR A 29 36.89 -100.26 7.53
CA THR A 29 35.46 -99.88 7.51
C THR A 29 35.18 -98.72 8.45
N LEU A 30 35.79 -98.72 9.64
CA LEU A 30 35.67 -97.63 10.61
C LEU A 30 36.24 -96.32 10.04
N LEU A 31 37.42 -96.39 9.40
CA LEU A 31 38.05 -95.25 8.74
C LEU A 31 37.18 -94.67 7.60
N ASN A 32 36.56 -95.53 6.79
CA ASN A 32 35.66 -95.07 5.72
C ASN A 32 34.42 -94.36 6.28
N MET A 33 33.80 -94.87 7.35
CA MET A 33 32.68 -94.18 8.00
C MET A 33 33.09 -92.82 8.55
N ILE A 34 34.27 -92.72 9.18
CA ILE A 34 34.80 -91.45 9.67
C ILE A 34 35.04 -90.48 8.51
N LEU A 35 35.63 -90.95 7.41
CA LEU A 35 35.89 -90.14 6.22
C LEU A 35 34.60 -89.58 5.61
N GLU A 36 33.53 -90.37 5.56
CA GLU A 36 32.22 -89.91 5.09
C GLU A 36 31.64 -88.80 5.96
N ILE A 37 31.70 -88.92 7.30
CA ILE A 37 31.25 -87.86 8.20
C ILE A 37 32.07 -86.60 8.03
N VAL A 38 33.41 -86.72 7.99
CA VAL A 38 34.31 -85.57 7.82
C VAL A 38 34.03 -84.86 6.49
N THR A 39 33.84 -85.60 5.40
CA THR A 39 33.46 -85.05 4.09
C THR A 39 32.09 -84.38 4.14
N GLY A 40 31.14 -84.98 4.87
CA GLY A 40 29.83 -84.39 5.12
C GLY A 40 29.91 -83.06 5.86
N ILE A 41 30.71 -82.99 6.93
CA ILE A 41 30.98 -81.78 7.71
C ILE A 41 31.61 -80.71 6.81
N ASP A 42 32.64 -81.04 6.03
CA ASP A 42 33.29 -80.10 5.10
C ASP A 42 32.28 -79.52 4.11
N SER A 43 31.45 -80.37 3.49
CA SER A 43 30.41 -79.90 2.56
C SER A 43 29.40 -78.96 3.22
N THR A 44 29.01 -79.24 4.47
CA THR A 44 28.09 -78.38 5.23
C THR A 44 28.73 -77.06 5.61
N MET A 45 30.01 -77.09 5.98
CA MET A 45 30.78 -75.90 6.36
C MET A 45 30.93 -74.97 5.15
N ARG A 46 31.29 -75.51 3.98
CA ARG A 46 31.35 -74.74 2.72
C ARG A 46 30.00 -74.12 2.36
N ARG A 47 28.89 -74.87 2.45
CA ARG A 47 27.55 -74.31 2.20
C ARG A 47 27.20 -73.18 3.19
N MET A 48 27.59 -73.33 4.45
CA MET A 48 27.37 -72.31 5.47
C MET A 48 28.19 -71.05 5.19
N GLU A 49 29.45 -71.20 4.81
CA GLU A 49 30.35 -70.12 4.42
C GLU A 49 29.75 -69.32 3.26
N THR A 50 29.41 -69.98 2.14
CA THR A 50 28.77 -69.31 0.99
C THR A 50 27.43 -68.64 1.36
N SER A 51 26.62 -69.28 2.22
CA SER A 51 25.36 -68.68 2.67
C SER A 51 25.58 -67.47 3.58
N MET A 52 26.64 -67.46 4.39
CA MET A 52 26.98 -66.34 5.26
C MET A 52 27.56 -65.18 4.46
N GLU A 53 28.44 -65.44 3.50
CA GLU A 53 28.96 -64.43 2.57
C GLU A 53 27.83 -63.71 1.85
N LYS A 54 26.89 -64.46 1.26
CA LYS A 54 25.73 -63.86 0.60
C LYS A 54 24.92 -62.96 1.54
N ARG A 55 24.65 -63.41 2.77
CA ARG A 55 23.91 -62.61 3.76
C ARG A 55 24.69 -61.37 4.18
N LEU A 56 26.01 -61.44 4.25
CA LEU A 56 26.87 -60.29 4.53
C LEU A 56 26.84 -59.28 3.40
N ASP A 57 26.84 -59.73 2.14
CA ASP A 57 26.70 -58.87 0.97
C ASP A 57 25.33 -58.18 0.93
N ASP A 58 24.25 -58.92 1.18
CA ASP A 58 22.90 -58.36 1.28
C ASP A 58 22.82 -57.29 2.39
N LEU A 59 23.36 -57.58 3.57
CA LEU A 59 23.42 -56.63 4.69
C LEU A 59 24.25 -55.38 4.35
N LYS A 60 25.36 -55.54 3.64
CA LYS A 60 26.19 -54.43 3.19
C LYS A 60 25.43 -53.54 2.21
N GLN A 61 24.67 -54.14 1.30
CA GLN A 61 23.86 -53.40 0.33
C GLN A 61 22.71 -52.65 1.01
N ASP A 62 22.04 -53.28 1.98
CA ASP A 62 21.00 -52.64 2.80
C ASP A 62 21.59 -51.47 3.59
N PHE A 63 22.77 -51.64 4.18
CA PHE A 63 23.45 -50.59 4.94
C PHE A 63 23.81 -49.38 4.06
N LEU A 64 24.29 -49.61 2.83
CA LEU A 64 24.57 -48.55 1.86
C LEU A 64 23.28 -47.80 1.48
N THR A 65 22.18 -48.53 1.28
CA THR A 65 20.87 -47.95 0.97
C THR A 65 20.34 -47.09 2.11
N VAL A 66 20.43 -47.59 3.35
CA VAL A 66 20.05 -46.84 4.56
C VAL A 66 20.92 -45.58 4.69
N SER A 67 22.23 -45.69 4.50
CA SER A 67 23.16 -44.56 4.56
C SER A 67 22.81 -43.47 3.54
N ALA A 68 22.46 -43.86 2.31
CA ALA A 68 22.03 -42.91 1.28
C ALA A 68 20.71 -42.20 1.65
N ARG A 69 19.75 -42.94 2.23
CA ARG A 69 18.48 -42.37 2.71
C ARG A 69 18.68 -41.40 3.86
N VAL A 70 19.55 -41.73 4.82
CA VAL A 70 19.89 -40.84 5.94
C VAL A 70 20.47 -39.52 5.42
N ARG A 71 21.45 -39.57 4.51
CA ARG A 71 22.00 -38.35 3.89
C ARG A 71 20.95 -37.50 3.18
N THR A 72 20.00 -38.14 2.51
CA THR A 72 18.90 -37.43 1.84
C THR A 72 18.00 -36.71 2.85
N LEU A 73 17.67 -37.38 3.95
CA LEU A 73 16.87 -36.79 5.03
C LEU A 73 17.60 -35.65 5.74
N GLU A 74 18.91 -35.78 5.96
CA GLU A 74 19.75 -34.71 6.53
C GLU A 74 19.73 -33.45 5.65
N ASN A 75 19.89 -33.61 4.33
CA ASN A 75 19.81 -32.50 3.39
C ASN A 75 18.41 -31.86 3.37
N GLN A 76 17.35 -32.67 3.39
CA GLN A 76 15.97 -32.16 3.44
C GLN A 76 15.70 -31.41 4.75
N ALA A 77 16.18 -31.91 5.89
CA ALA A 77 16.04 -31.25 7.18
C ALA A 77 16.78 -29.90 7.18
N SER A 78 17.98 -29.83 6.59
CA SER A 78 18.73 -28.58 6.45
C SER A 78 17.98 -27.56 5.58
N ASP A 79 17.41 -27.99 4.45
CA ASP A 79 16.61 -27.12 3.57
C ASP A 79 15.35 -26.58 4.28
N VAL A 80 14.64 -27.45 5.02
CA VAL A 80 13.49 -27.04 5.84
C VAL A 80 13.91 -26.01 6.90
N ASN A 81 15.06 -26.20 7.55
CA ASN A 81 15.55 -25.27 8.55
C ASN A 81 15.86 -23.88 7.96
N ASN A 82 16.43 -23.83 6.75
CA ASN A 82 16.67 -22.56 6.06
C ASN A 82 15.35 -21.86 5.71
N LYS A 83 14.39 -22.59 5.14
CA LYS A 83 13.05 -22.06 4.82
C LYS A 83 12.32 -21.56 6.07
N LEU A 84 12.49 -22.24 7.21
CA LEU A 84 11.92 -21.81 8.48
C LEU A 84 12.52 -20.46 8.91
N SER A 85 13.85 -20.32 8.84
CA SER A 85 14.54 -19.07 9.18
C SER A 85 14.14 -17.89 8.28
N ASP A 86 13.97 -18.13 6.98
CA ASP A 86 13.46 -17.12 6.03
C ASP A 86 12.03 -16.71 6.39
N CYS A 87 11.18 -17.67 6.75
CA CYS A 87 9.81 -17.43 7.18
C CYS A 87 9.75 -16.60 8.47
N GLU A 88 10.57 -16.92 9.47
CA GLU A 88 10.68 -16.15 10.72
C GLU A 88 11.09 -14.71 10.44
N THR A 89 12.09 -14.51 9.57
CA THR A 89 12.54 -13.17 9.16
C THR A 89 11.44 -12.39 8.46
N SER A 90 10.70 -13.04 7.55
CA SER A 90 9.54 -12.45 6.87
C SER A 90 8.43 -12.06 7.85
N CYS A 91 8.10 -12.94 8.81
CA CYS A 91 7.11 -12.67 9.85
C CYS A 91 7.51 -11.46 10.72
N GLN A 92 8.80 -11.34 11.07
CA GLN A 92 9.29 -10.17 11.79
C GLN A 92 9.13 -8.89 10.96
N GLY A 93 9.43 -8.95 9.65
CA GLY A 93 9.20 -7.84 8.73
C GLY A 93 7.74 -7.39 8.67
N VAL A 94 6.81 -8.34 8.56
CA VAL A 94 5.36 -8.07 8.60
C VAL A 94 4.93 -7.47 9.94
N SER A 95 5.44 -7.97 11.07
CA SER A 95 5.13 -7.43 12.40
C SER A 95 5.57 -5.97 12.51
N ASN A 96 6.77 -5.64 12.03
CA ASN A 96 7.28 -4.27 12.04
C ASN A 96 6.40 -3.33 11.18
N LEU A 97 5.97 -3.79 10.00
CA LEU A 97 5.05 -3.03 9.14
C LEU A 97 3.69 -2.82 9.81
N PHE A 98 3.18 -3.84 10.51
CA PHE A 98 1.92 -3.73 11.25
C PHE A 98 2.02 -2.66 12.35
N ASP A 99 3.10 -2.65 13.13
CA ASP A 99 3.32 -1.63 14.17
C ASP A 99 3.40 -0.23 13.59
N GLN A 100 4.07 -0.06 12.45
CA GLN A 100 4.15 1.22 11.74
C GLN A 100 2.76 1.70 11.28
N VAL A 101 1.98 0.83 10.64
CA VAL A 101 0.61 1.15 10.19
C VAL A 101 -0.29 1.46 11.37
N SER A 102 -0.22 0.69 12.45
CA SER A 102 -0.95 0.94 13.70
C SER A 102 -0.62 2.30 14.29
N GLY A 103 0.66 2.69 14.29
CA GLY A 103 1.11 4.03 14.68
C GLY A 103 0.53 5.14 13.81
N GLN A 104 0.55 4.97 12.49
CA GLN A 104 -0.03 5.94 11.54
C GLN A 104 -1.55 6.08 11.74
N VAL A 105 -2.27 4.98 11.93
CA VAL A 105 -3.73 5.00 12.18
C VAL A 105 -4.05 5.78 13.45
N LYS A 106 -3.28 5.61 14.54
CA LYS A 106 -3.45 6.38 15.77
C LYS A 106 -3.23 7.89 15.55
N THR A 107 -2.18 8.25 14.81
CA THR A 107 -1.89 9.65 14.46
C THR A 107 -2.99 10.26 13.60
N ASN A 108 -3.43 9.56 12.56
CA ASN A 108 -4.51 10.01 11.68
C ASN A 108 -5.81 10.18 12.46
N ARG A 109 -6.15 9.26 13.36
CA ARG A 109 -7.32 9.38 14.24
C ARG A 109 -7.24 10.63 15.11
N ARG A 110 -6.08 10.94 15.70
CA ARG A 110 -5.89 12.17 16.49
C ARG A 110 -6.08 13.42 15.61
N ASN A 111 -5.53 13.42 14.41
CA ASN A 111 -5.66 14.55 13.48
C ASN A 111 -7.12 14.77 13.07
N ILE A 112 -7.84 13.71 12.74
CA ILE A 112 -9.28 13.77 12.42
C ILE A 112 -10.06 14.36 13.59
N ASN A 113 -9.85 13.88 14.82
CA ASN A 113 -10.53 14.41 16.00
C ASN A 113 -10.23 15.90 16.24
N ASN A 114 -8.98 16.33 16.00
CA ASN A 114 -8.58 17.73 16.10
C ASN A 114 -9.28 18.59 15.04
N HIS A 115 -9.37 18.09 13.81
CA HIS A 115 -10.06 18.78 12.71
C HIS A 115 -11.57 18.87 12.98
N ASP A 116 -12.20 17.79 13.44
CA ASP A 116 -13.61 17.77 13.84
C ASP A 116 -13.91 18.81 14.93
N THR A 117 -13.04 18.88 15.94
CA THR A 117 -13.14 19.90 17.00
C THR A 117 -13.01 21.32 16.45
N ARG A 118 -12.10 21.56 15.50
CA ARG A 118 -11.92 22.87 14.87
C ARG A 118 -13.10 23.25 14.00
N ILE A 119 -13.65 22.29 13.24
CA ILE A 119 -14.84 22.48 12.41
C ILE A 119 -16.02 22.83 13.30
N LYS A 120 -16.28 22.07 14.36
CA LYS A 120 -17.33 22.39 15.36
C LYS A 120 -17.18 23.79 15.94
N LYS A 121 -15.96 24.20 16.32
CA LYS A 121 -15.72 25.58 16.78
C LYS A 121 -16.04 26.62 15.72
N LEU A 122 -15.72 26.36 14.45
CA LEU A 122 -16.06 27.29 13.36
C LEU A 122 -17.57 27.33 13.14
N GLU A 123 -18.22 26.16 13.14
CA GLU A 123 -19.67 26.01 13.05
C GLU A 123 -20.37 26.75 14.19
N ASP A 124 -19.95 26.55 15.44
CA ASP A 124 -20.44 27.24 16.64
C ASP A 124 -20.19 28.76 16.57
N ASN A 125 -19.09 29.21 15.95
CA ASN A 125 -18.86 30.64 15.70
C ASN A 125 -19.72 31.19 14.54
N THR A 126 -20.17 30.35 13.61
CA THR A 126 -21.18 30.69 12.58
C THR A 126 -22.62 30.54 13.07
N ILE A 127 -22.87 29.82 14.17
CA ILE A 127 -24.13 29.90 14.91
C ILE A 127 -24.14 31.25 15.61
N VAL A 128 -24.69 32.23 14.88
CA VAL A 128 -25.52 33.33 15.38
C VAL A 128 -25.29 33.59 16.86
N ARG A 129 -24.26 34.39 17.20
CA ARG A 129 -24.41 35.23 18.39
C ARG A 129 -25.71 36.00 18.20
N PRO A 130 -26.68 35.96 19.14
CA PRO A 130 -27.79 36.90 19.12
C PRO A 130 -27.18 38.30 19.18
N GLY A 131 -27.08 38.99 18.03
CA GLY A 131 -26.49 40.33 17.92
C GLY A 131 -25.13 40.47 17.21
N VAL A 132 -24.52 39.42 16.64
CA VAL A 132 -23.39 39.60 15.70
C VAL A 132 -23.71 38.90 14.38
N PRO A 133 -23.90 39.66 13.28
CA PRO A 133 -24.38 39.11 12.02
C PRO A 133 -23.36 38.16 11.38
N PRO A 134 -23.83 37.08 10.73
CA PRO A 134 -22.97 36.19 9.97
C PRO A 134 -22.32 37.00 8.84
N VAL A 135 -21.06 36.65 8.55
CA VAL A 135 -20.27 37.01 7.36
C VAL A 135 -21.16 37.63 6.27
N ILE A 136 -21.20 38.97 6.28
CA ILE A 136 -21.93 39.87 5.38
C ILE A 136 -23.34 39.35 5.02
N ASN A 137 -24.30 39.66 5.90
CA ASN A 137 -25.74 39.44 5.71
C ASN A 137 -26.12 39.77 4.26
N SER A 138 -26.43 38.76 3.44
CA SER A 138 -26.77 38.95 2.02
C SER A 138 -27.90 39.96 1.84
N LYS A 139 -28.82 40.01 2.80
CA LYS A 139 -29.90 40.99 2.89
C LYS A 139 -29.43 42.42 3.16
N GLU A 140 -28.38 42.62 3.94
CA GLU A 140 -27.77 43.95 4.14
C GLU A 140 -27.02 44.40 2.89
N ILE A 141 -26.34 43.47 2.20
CA ILE A 141 -25.74 43.76 0.88
C ILE A 141 -26.82 44.14 -0.11
N GLU A 142 -27.93 43.39 -0.16
CA GLU A 142 -29.04 43.67 -1.06
C GLU A 142 -29.74 44.99 -0.73
N SER A 143 -29.98 45.27 0.55
CA SER A 143 -30.54 46.53 1.02
C SER A 143 -29.61 47.70 0.69
N LEU A 144 -28.30 47.54 0.91
CA LEU A 144 -27.30 48.55 0.58
C LEU A 144 -27.21 48.77 -0.93
N LYS A 145 -27.24 47.70 -1.73
CA LYS A 145 -27.29 47.80 -3.20
C LYS A 145 -28.55 48.52 -3.67
N ALA A 146 -29.70 48.23 -3.08
CA ALA A 146 -30.97 48.88 -3.40
C ALA A 146 -30.94 50.36 -3.02
N ALA A 147 -30.39 50.71 -1.85
CA ALA A 147 -30.25 52.09 -1.40
C ALA A 147 -29.28 52.89 -2.30
N ILE A 148 -28.14 52.30 -2.69
CA ILE A 148 -27.20 52.92 -3.63
C ILE A 148 -27.87 53.15 -5.00
N LEU A 149 -28.63 52.17 -5.49
CA LEU A 149 -29.34 52.29 -6.75
C LEU A 149 -30.39 53.41 -6.71
N ASP A 150 -31.20 53.49 -5.64
CA ASP A 150 -32.18 54.58 -5.46
C ASP A 150 -31.48 55.95 -5.40
N LEU A 151 -30.35 56.05 -4.68
CA LEU A 151 -29.57 57.28 -4.59
C LEU A 151 -29.04 57.71 -5.98
N GLN A 152 -28.52 56.75 -6.76
CA GLN A 152 -28.05 57.00 -8.12
C GLN A 152 -29.19 57.44 -9.05
N CYS A 153 -30.35 56.79 -8.99
CA CYS A 153 -31.52 57.17 -9.76
C CYS A 153 -31.97 58.60 -9.43
N ARG A 154 -32.01 58.98 -8.15
CA ARG A 154 -32.37 60.35 -7.72
C ARG A 154 -31.33 61.38 -8.15
N SER A 155 -30.05 61.05 -7.98
CA SER A 155 -28.95 61.95 -8.34
C SER A 155 -28.84 62.19 -9.85
N MET A 156 -29.25 61.23 -10.67
CA MET A 156 -29.22 61.33 -12.13
C MET A 156 -30.51 61.90 -12.73
N LYS A 157 -31.57 62.10 -11.94
CA LYS A 157 -32.92 62.45 -12.42
C LYS A 157 -32.95 63.71 -13.29
N ASN A 158 -32.16 64.72 -12.94
CA ASN A 158 -32.13 66.01 -13.63
C ASN A 158 -30.93 66.13 -14.58
N ASN A 159 -30.20 65.04 -14.81
CA ASN A 159 -29.06 65.02 -15.73
C ASN A 159 -29.55 64.58 -17.10
N LEU A 160 -29.40 65.45 -18.09
CA LEU A 160 -29.66 65.11 -19.49
C LEU A 160 -28.37 64.61 -20.13
N ILE A 161 -28.45 63.47 -20.80
CA ILE A 161 -27.31 62.88 -21.51
C ILE A 161 -27.52 63.10 -23.00
N PHE A 162 -26.69 63.96 -23.59
CA PHE A 162 -26.65 64.19 -25.03
C PHE A 162 -25.60 63.28 -25.66
N THR A 163 -25.99 62.54 -26.69
CA THR A 163 -25.11 61.66 -27.46
C THR A 163 -25.04 62.15 -28.90
N GLY A 164 -23.96 61.81 -29.63
CA GLY A 164 -23.81 62.20 -31.04
C GLY A 164 -23.25 63.61 -31.30
N LEU A 165 -22.95 64.39 -30.24
CA LEU A 165 -22.27 65.68 -30.39
C LEU A 165 -20.77 65.48 -30.65
N HIS A 166 -20.29 65.97 -31.80
CA HIS A 166 -18.89 65.88 -32.21
C HIS A 166 -17.98 66.58 -31.18
N ARG A 167 -16.83 65.97 -30.88
CA ARG A 167 -15.88 66.47 -29.89
C ARG A 167 -14.81 67.31 -30.57
N VAL A 168 -14.62 68.54 -30.10
CA VAL A 168 -13.53 69.42 -30.52
C VAL A 168 -12.56 69.63 -29.34
N PRO A 169 -11.23 69.56 -29.55
CA PRO A 169 -10.27 69.83 -28.47
C PRO A 169 -10.39 71.28 -27.97
N GLY A 170 -10.51 71.47 -26.66
CA GLY A 170 -10.64 72.80 -26.05
C GLY A 170 -12.02 73.45 -26.22
N GLU A 171 -13.04 72.68 -26.60
CA GLU A 171 -14.40 73.19 -26.74
C GLU A 171 -15.00 73.66 -25.41
N ASP A 172 -15.79 74.72 -25.46
CA ASP A 172 -16.73 75.03 -24.38
C ASP A 172 -17.97 74.13 -24.57
N THR A 173 -18.13 73.17 -23.67
CA THR A 173 -19.23 72.20 -23.74
C THR A 173 -20.59 72.85 -23.48
N GLU A 174 -20.63 73.96 -22.73
CA GLU A 174 -21.87 74.69 -22.48
C GLU A 174 -22.32 75.44 -23.74
N GLU A 175 -21.38 76.14 -24.39
CA GLU A 175 -21.66 76.88 -25.63
C GLU A 175 -22.08 75.94 -26.76
N LEU A 176 -21.35 74.83 -26.95
CA LEU A 176 -21.71 73.81 -27.94
C LEU A 176 -23.13 73.26 -27.72
N LEU A 177 -23.49 72.99 -26.47
CA LEU A 177 -24.82 72.50 -26.14
C LEU A 177 -25.88 73.59 -26.39
N ARG A 178 -25.60 74.85 -26.05
CA ARG A 178 -26.52 75.98 -26.28
C ARG A 178 -26.78 76.19 -27.77
N SER A 179 -25.74 76.14 -28.62
CA SER A 179 -25.89 76.18 -30.08
C SER A 179 -26.73 75.00 -30.58
N PHE A 180 -26.47 73.78 -30.11
CA PHE A 180 -27.26 72.61 -30.49
C PHE A 180 -28.76 72.75 -30.13
N LEU A 181 -29.07 73.24 -28.93
CA LEU A 181 -30.45 73.45 -28.50
C LEU A 181 -31.18 74.50 -29.36
N TYR A 182 -30.45 75.54 -29.78
CA TYR A 182 -31.01 76.61 -30.61
C TYR A 182 -31.16 76.18 -32.08
N ASP A 183 -30.09 75.66 -32.68
CA ASP A 183 -30.02 75.37 -34.11
C ASP A 183 -30.83 74.12 -34.49
N GLU A 184 -30.66 73.02 -33.73
CA GLU A 184 -31.26 71.72 -34.07
C GLU A 184 -32.63 71.54 -33.41
N LEU A 185 -32.77 71.92 -32.14
CA LEU A 185 -34.02 71.72 -31.39
C LEU A 185 -34.95 72.94 -31.43
N ARG A 186 -34.51 74.08 -31.96
CA ARG A 186 -35.27 75.34 -32.06
C ARG A 186 -35.82 75.81 -30.71
N ILE A 187 -35.04 75.61 -29.66
CA ILE A 187 -35.37 76.04 -28.31
C ILE A 187 -34.82 77.45 -28.08
N ASP A 188 -35.70 78.45 -28.20
CA ASP A 188 -35.35 79.88 -28.14
C ASP A 188 -35.57 80.51 -26.75
N TYR A 189 -35.50 79.72 -25.67
CA TYR A 189 -35.56 80.23 -24.30
C TYR A 189 -34.24 79.99 -23.57
N ARG A 190 -33.89 80.91 -22.67
CA ARG A 190 -32.65 80.85 -21.91
C ARG A 190 -32.69 79.70 -20.91
N ILE A 191 -31.97 78.62 -21.22
CA ILE A 191 -31.74 77.50 -20.31
C ILE A 191 -30.51 77.80 -19.45
N GLU A 192 -30.69 77.69 -18.14
CA GLU A 192 -29.61 77.72 -17.16
C GLU A 192 -29.04 76.31 -17.00
N PHE A 193 -27.72 76.17 -17.15
CA PHE A 193 -27.04 74.90 -16.95
C PHE A 193 -26.40 74.88 -15.56
N GLY A 194 -26.53 73.75 -14.86
CA GLY A 194 -25.87 73.54 -13.58
C GLY A 194 -24.40 73.12 -13.76
N ASN A 195 -24.18 71.93 -14.31
CA ASN A 195 -22.85 71.42 -14.64
C ASN A 195 -22.90 70.68 -15.97
N VAL A 196 -22.13 71.16 -16.96
CA VAL A 196 -22.03 70.54 -18.29
C VAL A 196 -20.63 70.00 -18.44
N HIS A 197 -20.52 68.70 -18.68
CA HIS A 197 -19.24 68.05 -18.92
C HIS A 197 -19.43 66.84 -19.82
N ARG A 198 -18.36 66.43 -20.51
CA ARG A 198 -18.35 65.16 -21.23
C ARG A 198 -18.01 64.03 -20.28
N PHE A 199 -18.64 62.87 -20.50
CA PHE A 199 -18.16 61.64 -19.91
C PHE A 199 -16.74 61.34 -20.44
N GLN A 200 -15.78 61.18 -19.53
CA GLN A 200 -14.44 60.75 -19.90
C GLN A 200 -14.51 59.34 -20.49
N ASN A 201 -14.02 59.18 -21.72
CA ASN A 201 -13.89 57.87 -22.33
C ASN A 201 -12.83 57.09 -21.55
N LYS A 202 -13.24 56.07 -20.77
CA LYS A 202 -12.33 55.20 -20.00
C LYS A 202 -11.59 54.22 -20.93
N GLY A 203 -10.89 54.78 -21.91
CA GLY A 203 -10.07 54.07 -22.89
C GLY A 203 -8.86 54.94 -23.24
N GLY A 204 -7.93 55.09 -22.30
CA GLY A 204 -6.68 55.81 -22.51
C GLY A 204 -6.14 56.41 -21.22
N GLN A 205 -5.04 55.86 -20.71
CA GLN A 205 -4.28 56.44 -19.60
C GLN A 205 -3.95 57.91 -19.91
N GLN A 206 -4.28 58.81 -18.98
CA GLN A 206 -3.55 60.06 -18.82
C GLN A 206 -3.61 60.51 -17.37
N LYS A 207 -2.43 60.53 -16.74
CA LYS A 207 -2.18 61.22 -15.48
C LYS A 207 -2.64 62.67 -15.64
N SER A 208 -3.52 63.14 -14.77
CA SER A 208 -3.60 64.55 -14.42
C SER A 208 -3.63 64.65 -12.91
N THR A 209 -2.63 65.36 -12.42
CA THR A 209 -2.52 65.88 -11.07
C THR A 209 -3.62 66.90 -10.82
N ASP A 210 -3.85 67.15 -9.54
CA ASP A 210 -4.43 68.36 -8.96
C ASP A 210 -5.96 68.43 -8.75
N SER A 211 -6.29 68.09 -7.50
CA SER A 211 -7.07 68.89 -6.55
C SER A 211 -8.58 68.98 -6.74
N CYS A 212 -9.28 68.03 -6.12
CA CYS A 212 -10.57 68.32 -5.48
C CYS A 212 -10.29 68.67 -4.00
N LYS A 213 -10.00 69.94 -3.72
CA LYS A 213 -10.07 70.46 -2.34
C LYS A 213 -11.52 70.79 -2.06
N ILE A 214 -12.13 70.02 -1.16
CA ILE A 214 -13.41 70.38 -0.54
C ILE A 214 -13.11 71.57 0.39
N PRO A 215 -13.74 72.74 0.22
CA PRO A 215 -13.64 73.78 1.22
C PRO A 215 -14.46 73.33 2.44
N ILE A 216 -13.76 73.07 3.55
CA ILE A 216 -14.38 73.09 4.87
C ILE A 216 -14.39 74.57 5.28
N SER A 217 -15.58 75.16 5.34
CA SER A 217 -15.78 76.47 5.95
C SER A 217 -16.18 76.28 7.43
N PRO A 218 -15.81 77.25 8.30
CA PRO A 218 -15.71 77.09 9.75
C PRO A 218 -17.04 76.92 10.48
#